data_AF-A0A6E8VSN1-F1
#
_entry.id   AF-A0A6E8VSN1-F1
#
_cell.length_a   1.000
_cell.length_b   1.000
_cell.length_c   1.000
_cell.angle_alpha   90.00
_cell.angle_beta   90.00
_cell.angle_gamma   90.00
#
_symmetry.space_group_name_H-M   'P 1'
#
loop_
_entity.id
_entity.type
_entity.pdbx_description
1 polymer ?
#
loop_
_entity_poly.entity_id
_entity_poly.type
_entity_poly.pdbx_seq_one_letter_code
_entity_poly.pdbx_strand_id
1 'polypeptide(L)'
;MKVNEKKRLTEREKMERRERKRHKRHDRLLDRVKQEFEDVEREKAGMAEVEVTPVAEAEYVSTVSIAVPGSIMDNAQSPELRTYLAGQIARAACIFQVDEVIVFDDCGSSNQLTDKLGTIQTNEGSTSARRCCIQLARILQYLECPQYLRKYFFPLHNDLKFTGLLNPLDSQHHLRQQSEFVFREGIVTTKPTKGNKPGAFVNVGLLNDVLVDTKLDPNLRVTVKLPAGADLKSKKLRGKVVPPSQPRQETGIYWGYTVRIAKSLSQVFTKSPYKGGYDMTIGTSDRGKNVHELQPASLSYQHALIVFGGVLGLEPALDNDQKLNVDTVEDLFEEYLNTVPTQGSRTIRTEEAILISMAALGDKLKPVNAPKPFTSFEAIPQSQDTGIKQYAFNEKRTKVDPMEALKSGRPVPIARPNVEISQPAPPPVDKYGDMSRFD
;
A
#
# COMPACT_ATOMS: atom_id res chain seq x y z
N MET A 1 1.70 -35.05 -83.72
CA MET A 1 0.94 -33.81 -83.45
C MET A 1 0.29 -33.91 -82.08
N LYS A 2 0.41 -32.85 -81.27
CA LYS A 2 -0.19 -32.71 -79.93
C LYS A 2 -1.71 -32.60 -80.01
N VAL A 3 -2.45 -33.29 -79.14
CA VAL A 3 -3.70 -32.74 -78.58
C VAL A 3 -3.78 -33.13 -77.10
N ASN A 4 -3.58 -32.14 -76.24
CA ASN A 4 -3.69 -32.25 -74.79
C ASN A 4 -5.11 -31.79 -74.43
N GLU A 5 -6.05 -32.72 -74.24
CA GLU A 5 -7.43 -32.41 -73.89
C GLU A 5 -7.52 -31.82 -72.48
N LYS A 6 -7.65 -30.50 -72.39
CA LYS A 6 -7.98 -29.81 -71.14
C LYS A 6 -9.44 -30.13 -70.76
N LYS A 7 -9.63 -30.99 -69.76
CA LYS A 7 -10.92 -31.19 -69.06
C LYS A 7 -11.57 -29.84 -68.74
N ARG A 8 -12.75 -29.56 -69.31
CA ARG A 8 -13.58 -28.39 -69.00
C ARG A 8 -14.22 -28.60 -67.62
N LEU A 9 -13.83 -27.78 -66.65
CA LEU A 9 -14.43 -27.72 -65.31
C LEU A 9 -15.92 -27.37 -65.40
N THR A 10 -16.75 -28.05 -64.59
CA THR A 10 -18.19 -27.79 -64.50
C THR A 10 -18.48 -26.41 -63.89
N GLU A 11 -19.63 -25.80 -64.20
CA GLU A 11 -20.03 -24.47 -63.69
C GLU A 11 -19.99 -24.39 -62.15
N ARG A 12 -20.34 -25.49 -61.47
CA ARG A 12 -20.28 -25.63 -60.01
C ARG A 12 -18.85 -25.55 -59.47
N GLU A 13 -17.90 -26.24 -60.09
CA GLU A 13 -16.47 -26.19 -59.71
C GLU A 13 -15.86 -24.81 -59.98
N LYS A 14 -16.30 -24.11 -61.04
CA LYS A 14 -15.88 -22.72 -61.30
C LYS A 14 -16.42 -21.76 -60.22
N MET A 15 -17.64 -21.98 -59.75
CA MET A 15 -18.28 -21.19 -58.70
C MET A 15 -17.56 -21.39 -57.35
N GLU A 16 -17.33 -22.63 -56.93
CA GLU A 16 -16.57 -22.97 -55.71
C GLU A 16 -15.13 -22.42 -55.76
N ARG A 17 -14.48 -22.46 -56.93
CA ARG A 17 -13.14 -21.88 -57.12
C ARG A 17 -13.16 -20.36 -57.02
N ARG A 18 -14.24 -19.69 -57.42
CA ARG A 18 -14.42 -18.23 -57.25
C ARG A 18 -14.66 -17.88 -55.79
N GLU A 19 -15.47 -18.65 -55.06
CA GLU A 19 -15.71 -18.45 -53.64
C GLU A 19 -14.45 -18.67 -52.80
N ARG A 20 -13.71 -19.77 -53.02
CA ARG A 20 -12.39 -19.99 -52.38
C ARG A 20 -11.41 -18.85 -52.65
N LYS A 21 -11.44 -18.27 -53.86
CA LYS A 21 -10.59 -17.10 -54.20
C LYS A 21 -11.06 -15.84 -53.47
N ARG A 22 -12.37 -15.63 -53.29
CA ARG A 22 -12.92 -14.52 -52.50
C ARG A 22 -12.55 -14.66 -51.03
N HIS A 23 -12.72 -15.85 -50.46
CA HIS A 23 -12.34 -16.12 -49.06
C HIS A 23 -10.84 -15.88 -48.83
N LYS A 24 -9.97 -16.41 -49.69
CA LYS A 24 -8.52 -16.14 -49.62
C LYS A 24 -8.15 -14.67 -49.77
N ARG A 25 -8.91 -13.89 -50.54
CA ARG A 25 -8.69 -12.44 -50.67
C ARG A 25 -9.14 -11.71 -49.41
N HIS A 26 -10.27 -12.11 -48.84
CA HIS A 26 -10.79 -11.56 -47.59
C HIS A 26 -9.85 -11.84 -46.41
N ASP A 27 -9.38 -13.09 -46.27
CA ASP A 27 -8.42 -13.48 -45.23
C ASP A 27 -7.11 -12.69 -45.35
N ARG A 28 -6.58 -12.53 -46.58
CA ARG A 28 -5.39 -11.70 -46.84
C ARG A 28 -5.58 -10.21 -46.52
N LEU A 29 -6.79 -9.69 -46.72
CA LEU A 29 -7.13 -8.31 -46.41
C LEU A 29 -7.18 -8.13 -44.89
N LEU A 30 -7.82 -9.06 -44.17
CA LEU A 30 -7.87 -9.08 -42.72
C LEU A 30 -6.48 -9.20 -42.10
N ASP A 31 -5.61 -10.05 -42.63
CA ASP A 31 -4.23 -10.18 -42.16
C ASP A 31 -3.43 -8.90 -42.38
N ARG A 32 -3.62 -8.21 -43.52
CA ARG A 32 -2.98 -6.92 -43.79
C ARG A 32 -3.46 -5.84 -42.82
N VAL A 33 -4.77 -5.73 -42.61
CA VAL A 33 -5.35 -4.76 -41.67
C VAL A 33 -4.85 -5.04 -40.25
N LYS A 34 -4.77 -6.31 -39.83
CA LYS A 34 -4.18 -6.68 -38.54
C LYS A 34 -2.71 -6.25 -38.43
N GLN A 35 -1.91 -6.46 -39.47
CA GLN A 35 -0.51 -6.01 -39.49
C GLN A 35 -0.40 -4.49 -39.42
N GLU A 36 -1.20 -3.75 -40.18
CA GLU A 36 -1.23 -2.29 -40.15
C GLU A 36 -1.62 -1.76 -38.75
N PHE A 37 -2.64 -2.33 -38.11
CA PHE A 37 -2.98 -2.00 -36.71
C PHE A 37 -1.83 -2.35 -35.75
N GLU A 38 -1.20 -3.51 -35.90
CA GLU A 38 -0.07 -3.94 -35.06
C GLU A 38 1.19 -3.07 -35.22
N ASP A 39 1.38 -2.47 -36.39
CA ASP A 39 2.50 -1.60 -36.72
C ASP A 39 2.24 -0.18 -36.20
N VAL A 40 1.02 0.35 -36.36
CA VAL A 40 0.60 1.63 -35.74
C VAL A 40 0.68 1.56 -34.21
N GLU A 41 0.28 0.44 -33.59
CA GLU A 41 0.48 0.23 -32.16
C GLU A 41 1.97 0.13 -31.79
N ARG A 42 2.80 -0.43 -32.68
CA ARG A 42 4.26 -0.53 -32.48
C ARG A 42 4.92 0.83 -32.51
N GLU A 43 4.49 1.71 -33.41
CA GLU A 43 4.96 3.10 -33.51
C GLU A 43 4.51 3.90 -32.28
N LYS A 44 3.24 3.81 -31.88
CA LYS A 44 2.75 4.46 -30.65
C LYS A 44 3.46 3.97 -29.39
N ALA A 45 3.68 2.66 -29.25
CA ALA A 45 4.42 2.08 -28.13
C ALA A 45 5.93 2.36 -28.19
N GLY A 46 6.47 2.66 -29.37
CA GLY A 46 7.87 3.08 -29.57
C GLY A 46 8.12 4.55 -29.28
N MET A 47 7.11 5.41 -29.43
CA MET A 47 7.20 6.87 -29.20
C MET A 47 6.89 7.30 -27.77
N ALA A 48 6.28 6.43 -26.94
CA ALA A 48 6.01 6.73 -25.54
C ALA A 48 7.27 6.49 -24.68
N GLU A 49 8.28 7.35 -24.80
CA GLU A 49 9.41 7.35 -23.88
C GLU A 49 8.92 7.75 -22.47
N VAL A 50 9.25 6.93 -21.48
CA VAL A 50 8.92 7.20 -20.07
C VAL A 50 10.00 8.12 -19.52
N GLU A 51 9.71 9.42 -19.47
CA GLU A 51 10.56 10.39 -18.79
C GLU A 51 10.60 10.09 -17.29
N VAL A 52 11.81 9.92 -16.76
CA VAL A 52 12.10 9.79 -15.34
C VAL A 52 13.03 10.94 -15.00
N THR A 53 12.50 11.95 -14.33
CA THR A 53 13.30 13.06 -13.82
C THR A 53 14.09 12.58 -12.60
N PRO A 54 15.43 12.64 -12.63
CA PRO A 54 16.23 12.35 -11.43
C PRO A 54 15.99 13.47 -10.41
N VAL A 55 15.54 13.09 -9.22
CA VAL A 55 15.34 14.02 -8.09
C VAL A 55 16.64 14.10 -7.31
N ALA A 56 17.08 15.32 -6.98
CA ALA A 56 18.27 15.52 -6.14
C ALA A 56 18.02 15.01 -4.72
N GLU A 57 19.06 14.52 -4.02
CA GLU A 57 18.91 14.01 -2.64
C GLU A 57 18.31 15.04 -1.67
N ALA A 58 18.60 16.32 -1.87
CA ALA A 58 18.06 17.43 -1.07
C ALA A 58 16.56 17.66 -1.27
N GLU A 59 15.96 17.13 -2.34
CA GLU A 59 14.54 17.25 -2.67
C GLU A 59 13.75 15.98 -2.32
N TYR A 60 14.39 15.02 -1.63
CA TYR A 60 13.69 13.84 -1.16
C TYR A 60 12.61 14.22 -0.15
N VAL A 61 11.42 13.66 -0.36
CA VAL A 61 10.28 13.81 0.53
C VAL A 61 10.66 13.31 1.93
N SER A 62 10.31 14.08 2.94
CA SER A 62 10.57 13.72 4.34
C SER A 62 9.80 12.46 4.72
N THR A 63 10.42 11.61 5.55
CA THR A 63 9.88 10.29 5.91
C THR A 63 9.57 10.19 7.39
N VAL A 64 8.62 9.32 7.72
CA VAL A 64 8.27 8.99 9.10
C VAL A 64 8.45 7.49 9.34
N SER A 65 9.27 7.14 10.31
CA SER A 65 9.51 5.77 10.76
C SER A 65 8.91 5.56 12.15
N ILE A 66 8.32 4.40 12.40
CA ILE A 66 7.90 3.98 13.75
C ILE A 66 8.70 2.78 14.20
N ALA A 67 9.08 2.73 15.48
CA ALA A 67 9.71 1.57 16.09
C ALA A 67 8.82 0.95 17.16
N VAL A 68 8.63 -0.37 17.07
CA VAL A 68 7.70 -1.13 17.89
C VAL A 68 8.39 -2.40 18.40
N PRO A 69 8.26 -2.74 19.70
CA PRO A 69 8.91 -3.92 20.26
C PRO A 69 8.20 -5.19 19.82
N GLY A 70 8.95 -6.24 19.53
CA GLY A 70 8.38 -7.53 19.13
C GLY A 70 7.70 -8.28 20.29
N SER A 71 8.05 -8.00 21.54
CA SER A 71 7.50 -8.66 22.74
C SER A 71 5.99 -8.48 22.89
N ILE A 72 5.40 -7.44 22.31
CA ILE A 72 3.95 -7.19 22.39
C ILE A 72 3.11 -8.35 21.83
N MET A 73 3.69 -9.12 20.90
CA MET A 73 3.06 -10.30 20.33
C MET A 73 2.86 -11.43 21.33
N ASP A 74 3.70 -11.49 22.37
CA ASP A 74 3.65 -12.52 23.40
C ASP A 74 2.54 -12.23 24.43
N ASN A 75 2.07 -10.99 24.53
CA ASN A 75 0.94 -10.60 25.38
C ASN A 75 -0.43 -11.02 24.82
N ALA A 76 -0.49 -11.40 23.54
CA ALA A 76 -1.73 -11.84 22.92
C ALA A 76 -2.14 -13.24 23.42
N GLN A 77 -3.42 -13.37 23.81
CA GLN A 77 -3.95 -14.58 24.46
C GLN A 77 -4.12 -15.79 23.53
N SER A 78 -4.16 -15.57 22.21
CA SER A 78 -4.31 -16.64 21.22
C SER A 78 -3.50 -16.35 19.94
N PRO A 79 -3.15 -17.37 19.15
CA PRO A 79 -2.48 -17.18 17.86
C PRO A 79 -3.26 -16.32 16.86
N GLU A 80 -4.59 -16.39 16.89
CA GLU A 80 -5.49 -15.56 16.09
C GLU A 80 -5.39 -14.09 16.52
N LEU A 81 -5.51 -13.82 17.83
CA LEU A 81 -5.40 -12.46 18.39
C LEU A 81 -4.00 -11.88 18.17
N ARG A 82 -2.96 -12.71 18.24
CA ARG A 82 -1.58 -12.31 17.94
C ARG A 82 -1.44 -11.84 16.49
N THR A 83 -2.06 -12.56 15.57
CA THR A 83 -2.06 -12.18 14.16
C THR A 83 -2.85 -10.88 13.96
N TYR A 84 -4.00 -10.76 14.63
CA TYR A 84 -4.85 -9.56 14.60
C TYR A 84 -4.13 -8.31 15.13
N LEU A 85 -3.39 -8.43 16.23
CA LEU A 85 -2.54 -7.37 16.79
C LEU A 85 -1.55 -6.81 15.76
N ALA A 86 -0.82 -7.68 15.07
CA ALA A 86 0.08 -7.27 14.00
C ALA A 86 -0.68 -6.54 12.87
N GLY A 87 -1.91 -6.96 12.57
CA GLY A 87 -2.79 -6.27 11.62
C GLY A 87 -3.23 -4.87 12.09
N GLN A 88 -3.45 -4.66 13.39
CA GLN A 88 -3.78 -3.34 13.95
C GLN A 88 -2.60 -2.37 13.77
N ILE A 89 -1.37 -2.82 14.02
CA ILE A 89 -0.15 -2.03 13.81
C ILE A 89 0.03 -1.69 12.33
N ALA A 90 -0.13 -2.69 11.45
CA ALA A 90 -0.04 -2.50 10.01
C ALA A 90 -1.02 -1.44 9.49
N ARG A 91 -2.26 -1.49 9.98
CA ARG A 91 -3.30 -0.52 9.65
C ARG A 91 -2.97 0.87 10.17
N ALA A 92 -2.53 0.99 11.41
CA ALA A 92 -2.12 2.27 11.98
C ALA A 92 -0.99 2.90 11.15
N ALA A 93 0.03 2.12 10.78
CA ALA A 93 1.12 2.58 9.93
C ALA A 93 0.63 3.10 8.56
N CYS A 94 -0.27 2.38 7.89
CA CYS A 94 -0.82 2.84 6.62
C CYS A 94 -1.73 4.07 6.74
N ILE A 95 -2.56 4.16 7.78
CA ILE A 95 -3.45 5.31 8.00
C ILE A 95 -2.65 6.61 8.12
N PHE A 96 -1.55 6.56 8.85
CA PHE A 96 -0.67 7.72 9.08
C PHE A 96 0.50 7.82 8.11
N GLN A 97 0.46 7.10 6.97
CA GLN A 97 1.44 7.17 5.90
C GLN A 97 2.91 6.97 6.34
N VAL A 98 3.11 6.08 7.31
CA VAL A 98 4.44 5.70 7.82
C VAL A 98 5.25 5.03 6.71
N ASP A 99 6.51 5.40 6.55
CA ASP A 99 7.42 4.90 5.50
C ASP A 99 8.21 3.65 5.93
N GLU A 100 8.43 3.47 7.24
CA GLU A 100 9.20 2.36 7.78
C GLU A 100 8.64 1.92 9.13
N VAL A 101 8.47 0.60 9.31
CA VAL A 101 8.14 -0.01 10.60
C VAL A 101 9.32 -0.85 11.06
N ILE A 102 9.92 -0.46 12.19
CA ILE A 102 11.09 -1.09 12.77
C ILE A 102 10.64 -1.97 13.92
N VAL A 103 10.80 -3.28 13.77
CA VAL A 103 10.51 -4.24 14.83
C VAL A 103 11.79 -4.49 15.61
N PHE A 104 11.85 -4.05 16.86
CA PHE A 104 13.03 -4.23 17.69
C PHE A 104 12.83 -5.27 18.79
N ASP A 105 13.93 -5.91 19.19
CA ASP A 105 13.96 -6.78 20.35
C ASP A 105 14.22 -5.96 21.62
N ASP A 106 13.28 -5.99 22.55
CA ASP A 106 13.28 -5.26 23.81
C ASP A 106 13.55 -6.15 25.04
N CYS A 107 13.74 -7.47 24.86
CA CYS A 107 14.07 -8.35 25.99
C CYS A 107 15.50 -8.89 25.91
N GLY A 108 16.18 -8.92 27.05
CA GLY A 108 17.55 -9.42 27.19
C GLY A 108 17.71 -10.92 26.96
N SER A 109 18.96 -11.35 26.85
CA SER A 109 19.37 -12.75 26.58
C SER A 109 19.08 -13.75 27.72
N SER A 110 18.45 -13.31 28.82
CA SER A 110 18.15 -14.16 29.99
C SER A 110 16.71 -14.70 30.03
N ASN A 111 15.83 -14.34 29.09
CA ASN A 111 14.45 -14.82 29.04
C ASN A 111 14.33 -16.18 28.33
N GLN A 112 14.74 -17.25 29.05
CA GLN A 112 14.80 -18.66 28.59
C GLN A 112 13.51 -19.23 27.97
N LEU A 113 12.34 -18.63 28.23
CA LEU A 113 11.05 -19.06 27.66
C LEU A 113 10.86 -18.61 26.19
N THR A 114 11.63 -17.63 25.71
CA THR A 114 11.43 -16.99 24.38
C THR A 114 12.64 -17.10 23.44
N ASP A 115 13.69 -17.82 23.84
CA ASP A 115 15.01 -17.91 23.18
C ASP A 115 15.06 -18.67 21.84
N LYS A 116 13.91 -19.00 21.24
CA LYS A 116 13.91 -19.58 19.89
C LYS A 116 14.19 -18.48 18.86
N LEU A 117 15.47 -18.26 18.58
CA LEU A 117 15.93 -17.47 17.45
C LEU A 117 15.43 -18.15 16.16
N GLY A 118 14.71 -17.39 15.36
CA GLY A 118 14.38 -17.79 13.99
C GLY A 118 15.28 -17.06 13.00
N THR A 119 15.08 -17.37 11.73
CA THR A 119 15.69 -16.64 10.62
C THR A 119 14.58 -16.13 9.69
N ILE A 120 14.69 -14.89 9.25
CA ILE A 120 13.80 -14.28 8.27
C ILE A 120 14.63 -13.64 7.16
N GLN A 121 14.20 -13.84 5.92
CA GLN A 121 14.74 -13.10 4.79
C GLN A 121 14.06 -11.73 4.75
N THR A 122 14.85 -10.69 4.89
CA THR A 122 14.48 -9.29 4.72
C THR A 122 15.15 -8.75 3.46
N ASN A 123 14.80 -7.54 3.03
CA ASN A 123 15.45 -6.90 1.88
C ASN A 123 16.97 -6.73 2.06
N GLU A 124 17.45 -6.70 3.31
CA GLU A 124 18.88 -6.62 3.69
C GLU A 124 19.56 -8.00 3.80
N GLY A 125 18.83 -9.09 3.56
CA GLY A 125 19.33 -10.47 3.67
C GLY A 125 18.72 -11.26 4.83
N SER A 126 19.40 -12.33 5.21
CA SER A 126 18.94 -13.29 6.23
C SER A 126 19.26 -12.78 7.63
N THR A 127 18.23 -12.35 8.37
CA THR A 127 18.38 -11.82 9.73
C THR A 127 17.86 -12.83 10.75
N SER A 128 18.70 -13.14 11.75
CA SER A 128 18.27 -13.92 12.91
C SER A 128 17.80 -13.00 14.03
N ALA A 129 16.60 -13.25 14.53
CA ALA A 129 15.94 -12.48 15.59
C ALA A 129 14.98 -13.37 16.38
N ARG A 130 14.44 -12.86 17.49
CA ARG A 130 13.45 -13.58 18.29
C ARG A 130 12.21 -13.91 17.47
N ARG A 131 11.58 -15.05 17.78
CA ARG A 131 10.41 -15.57 17.06
C ARG A 131 9.25 -14.58 16.95
N CYS A 132 8.97 -13.82 18.01
CA CYS A 132 7.91 -12.81 18.05
C CYS A 132 8.19 -11.64 17.11
N CYS A 133 9.43 -11.11 17.12
CA CYS A 133 9.89 -10.10 16.17
C CYS A 133 9.75 -10.57 14.72
N ILE A 134 10.17 -11.80 14.44
CA ILE A 134 10.07 -12.41 13.11
C ILE A 134 8.61 -12.58 12.68
N GLN A 135 7.74 -13.03 13.59
CA GLN A 135 6.32 -13.20 13.29
C GLN A 135 5.68 -11.85 12.95
N LEU A 136 5.93 -10.82 13.78
CA LEU A 136 5.41 -9.48 13.55
C LEU A 136 5.89 -8.92 12.21
N ALA A 137 7.20 -8.92 11.97
CA ALA A 137 7.78 -8.41 10.73
C ALA A 137 7.24 -9.14 9.49
N ARG A 138 7.10 -10.47 9.56
CA ARG A 138 6.56 -11.28 8.45
C ARG A 138 5.09 -10.94 8.14
N ILE A 139 4.27 -10.73 9.17
CA ILE A 139 2.86 -10.34 8.97
C ILE A 139 2.79 -8.92 8.40
N LEU A 140 3.59 -7.97 8.90
CA LEU A 140 3.65 -6.61 8.39
C LEU A 140 4.05 -6.56 6.91
N GLN A 141 5.08 -7.32 6.51
CA GLN A 141 5.51 -7.46 5.12
C GLN A 141 4.43 -8.11 4.24
N TYR A 142 3.75 -9.14 4.75
CA TYR A 142 2.66 -9.80 4.02
C TYR A 142 1.50 -8.85 3.73
N LEU A 143 1.12 -8.04 4.73
CA LEU A 143 0.03 -7.09 4.61
C LEU A 143 0.37 -5.97 3.64
N GLU A 144 1.55 -5.37 3.76
CA GLU A 144 2.02 -4.31 2.86
C GLU A 144 2.12 -4.78 1.42
N CYS A 145 2.52 -6.03 1.19
CA CYS A 145 2.67 -6.58 -0.16
C CYS A 145 1.32 -6.62 -0.92
N PRO A 146 1.25 -6.06 -2.15
CA PRO A 146 0.06 -6.14 -3.00
C PRO A 146 -0.42 -7.59 -3.24
N GLN A 147 -1.74 -7.80 -3.25
CA GLN A 147 -2.35 -9.13 -3.24
C GLN A 147 -1.87 -10.05 -4.38
N TYR A 148 -1.67 -9.52 -5.59
CA TYR A 148 -1.22 -10.30 -6.76
C TYR A 148 0.24 -10.77 -6.65
N LEU A 149 1.04 -10.16 -5.77
CA LEU A 149 2.45 -10.50 -5.53
C LEU A 149 2.63 -11.48 -4.38
N ARG A 150 1.67 -11.57 -3.44
CA ARG A 150 1.82 -12.36 -2.21
C ARG A 150 2.20 -13.82 -2.45
N LYS A 151 1.59 -14.45 -3.46
CA LYS A 151 1.85 -15.86 -3.82
C LYS A 151 3.30 -16.13 -4.26
N TYR A 152 4.04 -15.11 -4.69
CA TYR A 152 5.42 -15.26 -5.15
C TYR A 152 6.43 -15.02 -4.03
N PHE A 153 6.17 -14.06 -3.14
CA PHE A 153 7.10 -13.70 -2.06
C PHE A 153 6.86 -14.49 -0.76
N PHE A 154 5.64 -14.97 -0.52
CA PHE A 154 5.26 -15.59 0.74
C PHE A 154 4.84 -17.05 0.51
N PRO A 155 5.74 -18.02 0.78
CA PRO A 155 5.37 -19.43 0.81
C PRO A 155 4.38 -19.70 1.96
N LEU A 156 3.71 -20.85 1.89
CA LEU A 156 2.82 -21.28 2.97
C LEU A 156 3.61 -21.41 4.28
N HIS A 157 3.29 -20.56 5.25
CA HIS A 157 4.01 -20.48 6.52
C HIS A 157 3.02 -20.39 7.68
N ASN A 158 3.34 -21.04 8.80
CA ASN A 158 2.41 -21.12 9.95
C ASN A 158 2.07 -19.73 10.55
N ASP A 159 3.02 -18.78 10.50
CA ASP A 159 2.77 -17.39 10.94
C ASP A 159 1.71 -16.67 10.13
N LEU A 160 1.51 -17.07 8.88
CA LEU A 160 0.56 -16.44 7.97
C LEU A 160 -0.78 -17.18 7.96
N LYS A 161 -0.93 -18.24 8.77
CA LYS A 161 -2.12 -19.10 8.81
C LYS A 161 -3.41 -18.31 9.03
N PHE A 162 -3.37 -17.30 9.89
CA PHE A 162 -4.54 -16.50 10.27
C PHE A 162 -4.62 -15.14 9.54
N THR A 163 -3.81 -14.91 8.51
CA THR A 163 -3.83 -13.64 7.77
C THR A 163 -5.15 -13.37 7.04
N GLY A 164 -5.94 -14.42 6.78
CA GLY A 164 -7.30 -14.28 6.24
C GLY A 164 -8.31 -13.63 7.18
N LEU A 165 -8.01 -13.52 8.49
CA LEU A 165 -8.82 -12.80 9.48
C LEU A 165 -8.57 -11.30 9.47
N LEU A 166 -7.45 -10.86 8.90
CA LEU A 166 -6.97 -9.49 9.02
C LEU A 166 -7.80 -8.54 8.16
N ASN A 167 -8.07 -7.36 8.73
CA ASN A 167 -8.66 -6.27 7.97
C ASN A 167 -7.70 -5.88 6.83
N PRO A 168 -8.21 -5.71 5.60
CA PRO A 168 -7.35 -5.32 4.48
C PRO A 168 -6.70 -3.97 4.78
N LEU A 169 -5.46 -3.76 4.32
CA LEU A 169 -4.84 -2.43 4.44
C LEU A 169 -5.49 -1.44 3.48
N ASP A 170 -5.87 -1.90 2.28
CA ASP A 170 -6.37 -1.08 1.17
C ASP A 170 -5.49 0.17 0.94
N SER A 171 -4.16 -0.04 0.99
CA SER A 171 -3.18 1.01 0.72
C SER A 171 -3.20 1.41 -0.75
N GLN A 172 -2.74 2.61 -1.08
CA GLN A 172 -2.89 3.20 -2.41
C GLN A 172 -2.14 2.41 -3.51
N HIS A 173 -1.08 1.68 -3.16
CA HIS A 173 -0.36 0.77 -4.06
C HIS A 173 -1.01 -0.62 -4.22
N HIS A 174 -2.09 -0.93 -3.49
CA HIS A 174 -2.90 -2.15 -3.63
C HIS A 174 -3.89 -2.03 -4.78
N LEU A 175 -3.37 -1.70 -5.96
CA LEU A 175 -4.16 -1.44 -7.14
C LEU A 175 -4.89 -2.70 -7.63
N ARG A 176 -6.16 -2.53 -8.00
CA ARG A 176 -6.90 -3.53 -8.77
C ARG A 176 -6.37 -3.59 -10.21
N GLN A 177 -6.61 -4.71 -10.91
CA GLN A 177 -6.14 -4.91 -12.29
C GLN A 177 -6.61 -3.80 -13.24
N GLN A 178 -7.83 -3.29 -13.04
CA GLN A 178 -8.45 -2.23 -13.85
C GLN A 178 -8.04 -0.80 -13.47
N SER A 179 -7.30 -0.60 -12.38
CA SER A 179 -6.96 0.75 -11.91
C SER A 179 -5.94 1.39 -12.85
N GLU A 180 -6.23 2.57 -13.38
CA GLU A 180 -5.38 3.25 -14.33
C GLU A 180 -4.40 4.18 -13.63
N PHE A 181 -3.33 3.61 -13.06
CA PHE A 181 -2.28 4.38 -12.38
C PHE A 181 -0.91 4.18 -13.03
N VAL A 182 -0.10 5.25 -13.01
CA VAL A 182 1.19 5.36 -13.71
C VAL A 182 2.25 4.49 -13.07
N PHE A 183 2.19 4.25 -11.76
CA PHE A 183 3.13 3.40 -11.05
C PHE A 183 2.47 2.09 -10.63
N ARG A 184 3.22 0.99 -10.70
CA ARG A 184 2.78 -0.31 -10.18
C ARG A 184 3.94 -1.07 -9.57
N GLU A 185 3.67 -1.76 -8.49
CA GLU A 185 4.56 -2.78 -7.96
C GLU A 185 4.57 -4.00 -8.87
N GLY A 186 5.68 -4.72 -8.93
CA GLY A 186 5.80 -5.88 -9.78
C GLY A 186 6.89 -6.85 -9.36
N ILE A 187 6.85 -8.03 -9.96
CA ILE A 187 7.87 -9.06 -9.81
C ILE A 187 8.48 -9.42 -11.16
N VAL A 188 9.81 -9.48 -11.22
CA VAL A 188 10.54 -9.92 -12.41
C VAL A 188 10.26 -11.39 -12.69
N THR A 189 9.76 -11.70 -13.87
CA THR A 189 9.41 -13.05 -14.29
C THR A 189 10.61 -13.79 -14.89
N THR A 190 10.52 -15.12 -14.98
CA THR A 190 11.52 -15.97 -15.63
C THR A 190 11.39 -16.02 -17.16
N LYS A 191 10.51 -15.20 -17.75
CA LYS A 191 10.26 -15.21 -19.20
C LYS A 191 11.50 -14.70 -19.94
N PRO A 192 12.05 -15.46 -20.90
CA PRO A 192 13.21 -15.03 -21.65
C PRO A 192 12.83 -13.87 -22.59
N THR A 193 13.69 -12.87 -22.68
CA THR A 193 13.59 -11.83 -23.70
C THR A 193 14.10 -12.37 -25.04
N LYS A 194 13.34 -12.12 -26.12
CA LYS A 194 13.71 -12.58 -27.46
C LYS A 194 14.80 -11.67 -28.05
N GLY A 195 15.94 -12.26 -28.38
CA GLY A 195 17.07 -11.58 -29.04
C GLY A 195 18.08 -10.96 -28.05
N ASN A 196 19.10 -10.31 -28.60
CA ASN A 196 20.22 -9.75 -27.83
C ASN A 196 19.90 -8.38 -27.16
N LYS A 197 18.62 -8.06 -26.98
CA LYS A 197 18.21 -6.77 -26.40
C LYS A 197 18.15 -6.88 -24.87
N PRO A 198 18.78 -5.96 -24.12
CA PRO A 198 18.65 -5.92 -22.67
C PRO A 198 17.18 -5.65 -22.31
N GLY A 199 16.68 -6.39 -21.31
CA GLY A 199 15.34 -6.21 -20.79
C GLY A 199 14.86 -7.41 -20.01
N ALA A 200 13.79 -7.20 -19.24
CA ALA A 200 13.13 -8.23 -18.45
C ALA A 200 11.60 -8.05 -18.51
N PHE A 201 10.85 -9.14 -18.32
CA PHE A 201 9.39 -9.08 -18.20
C PHE A 201 9.00 -8.99 -16.72
N VAL A 202 8.18 -8.01 -16.37
CA VAL A 202 7.71 -7.78 -15.00
C VAL A 202 6.20 -7.97 -14.94
N ASN A 203 5.75 -8.82 -14.01
CA ASN A 203 4.34 -8.97 -13.70
C ASN A 203 3.93 -7.86 -12.71
N VAL A 204 3.13 -6.91 -13.17
CA VAL A 204 2.64 -5.74 -12.40
C VAL A 204 1.15 -5.85 -12.02
N GLY A 205 0.60 -7.07 -12.03
CA GLY A 205 -0.81 -7.33 -11.71
C GLY A 205 -1.80 -7.02 -12.84
N LEU A 206 -1.28 -6.75 -14.05
CA LEU A 206 -2.07 -6.58 -15.28
C LEU A 206 -2.30 -7.94 -15.97
N LEU A 207 -3.08 -7.95 -17.05
CA LEU A 207 -3.31 -9.17 -17.85
C LEU A 207 -2.04 -9.65 -18.56
N ASN A 208 -1.20 -8.70 -18.98
CA ASN A 208 0.06 -8.96 -19.66
C ASN A 208 1.21 -8.40 -18.83
N ASP A 209 2.36 -9.07 -18.92
CA ASP A 209 3.60 -8.58 -18.31
C ASP A 209 4.13 -7.37 -19.08
N VAL A 210 4.79 -6.48 -18.34
CA VAL A 210 5.41 -5.27 -18.87
C VAL A 210 6.86 -5.56 -19.22
N LEU A 211 7.28 -5.16 -20.42
CA LEU A 211 8.69 -5.23 -20.81
C LEU A 211 9.42 -3.99 -20.28
N VAL A 212 10.45 -4.21 -19.46
CA VAL A 212 11.37 -3.15 -19.02
C VAL A 212 12.68 -3.24 -19.79
N ASP A 213 13.35 -2.09 -19.94
CA ASP A 213 14.63 -1.93 -20.64
C ASP A 213 15.84 -2.45 -19.84
N THR A 214 15.67 -2.63 -18.53
CA THR A 214 16.73 -3.06 -17.61
C THR A 214 16.75 -4.58 -17.47
N LYS A 215 17.94 -5.18 -17.57
CA LYS A 215 18.13 -6.61 -17.27
C LYS A 215 18.17 -6.79 -15.76
N LEU A 216 17.24 -7.59 -15.23
CA LEU A 216 17.10 -7.84 -13.81
C LEU A 216 17.01 -9.33 -13.53
N ASP A 217 17.40 -9.72 -12.32
CA ASP A 217 17.30 -11.09 -11.87
C ASP A 217 15.83 -11.48 -11.62
N PRO A 218 15.43 -12.72 -11.97
CA PRO A 218 14.08 -13.20 -11.70
C PRO A 218 13.74 -13.16 -10.21
N ASN A 219 12.44 -12.99 -9.92
CA ASN A 219 11.86 -12.91 -8.57
C ASN A 219 12.23 -11.66 -7.76
N LEU A 220 12.83 -10.64 -8.38
CA LEU A 220 13.04 -9.34 -7.75
C LEU A 220 11.73 -8.54 -7.70
N ARG A 221 11.42 -7.93 -6.55
CA ARG A 221 10.34 -6.94 -6.42
C ARG A 221 10.83 -5.59 -6.95
N VAL A 222 10.05 -4.98 -7.84
CA VAL A 222 10.39 -3.69 -8.46
C VAL A 222 9.17 -2.78 -8.58
N THR A 223 9.40 -1.48 -8.53
CA THR A 223 8.41 -0.46 -8.88
C THR A 223 8.60 -0.09 -10.35
N VAL A 224 7.51 -0.11 -11.13
CA VAL A 224 7.53 0.18 -12.57
C VAL A 224 6.69 1.41 -12.85
N LYS A 225 7.27 2.38 -13.56
CA LYS A 225 6.58 3.53 -14.15
C LYS A 225 6.13 3.16 -15.57
N LEU A 226 4.83 3.28 -15.80
CA LEU A 226 4.18 3.08 -17.09
C LEU A 226 4.03 4.41 -17.82
N PRO A 227 3.95 4.40 -19.16
CA PRO A 227 3.66 5.61 -19.92
C PRO A 227 2.25 6.13 -19.60
N ALA A 228 2.11 7.46 -19.55
CA ALA A 228 0.81 8.09 -19.30
C ALA A 228 -0.16 7.77 -20.45
N GLY A 229 -1.41 7.42 -20.11
CA GLY A 229 -2.46 7.09 -21.09
C GLY A 229 -2.22 5.76 -21.83
N ALA A 230 -1.35 4.89 -21.33
CA ALA A 230 -1.10 3.59 -21.95
C ALA A 230 -2.30 2.66 -21.82
N ASP A 231 -2.62 1.92 -22.89
CA ASP A 231 -3.61 0.85 -22.83
C ASP A 231 -3.07 -0.33 -21.99
N LEU A 232 -3.59 -0.47 -20.77
CA LEU A 232 -3.21 -1.51 -19.81
C LEU A 232 -3.53 -2.93 -20.30
N LYS A 233 -4.36 -3.09 -21.34
CA LYS A 233 -4.68 -4.39 -21.96
C LYS A 233 -3.72 -4.75 -23.08
N SER A 234 -2.86 -3.84 -23.50
CA SER A 234 -1.90 -4.08 -24.59
C SER A 234 -0.92 -5.21 -24.23
N LYS A 235 -0.61 -6.05 -25.21
CA LYS A 235 0.41 -7.11 -25.09
C LYS A 235 1.84 -6.57 -25.22
N LYS A 236 2.00 -5.31 -25.64
CA LYS A 236 3.30 -4.68 -25.93
C LYS A 236 3.60 -3.54 -24.95
N LEU A 237 3.01 -3.58 -23.75
CA LEU A 237 3.22 -2.55 -22.74
C LEU A 237 4.69 -2.52 -22.31
N ARG A 238 5.26 -1.32 -22.34
CA ARG A 238 6.63 -1.04 -21.91
C ARG A 238 6.60 -0.11 -20.71
N GLY A 239 7.56 -0.27 -19.82
CA GLY A 239 7.71 0.57 -18.65
C GLY A 239 9.17 0.70 -18.26
N LYS A 240 9.43 1.55 -17.28
CA LYS A 240 10.77 1.78 -16.76
C LYS A 240 10.80 1.44 -15.27
N VAL A 241 11.85 0.76 -14.84
CA VAL A 241 12.05 0.46 -13.42
C VAL A 241 12.52 1.73 -12.72
N VAL A 242 11.91 2.02 -11.59
CA VAL A 242 12.11 3.24 -10.81
C VAL A 242 12.34 2.91 -9.34
N PRO A 243 13.00 3.79 -8.56
CA PRO A 243 13.07 3.65 -7.11
C PRO A 243 11.67 3.63 -6.46
N PRO A 244 11.49 2.90 -5.36
CA PRO A 244 10.20 2.81 -4.66
C PRO A 244 9.76 4.13 -4.01
N SER A 245 10.67 5.10 -3.85
CA SER A 245 10.37 6.45 -3.37
C SER A 245 9.78 7.36 -4.46
N GLN A 246 9.98 7.03 -5.74
CA GLN A 246 9.60 7.88 -6.86
C GLN A 246 8.08 8.13 -6.98
N PRO A 247 7.17 7.16 -6.72
CA PRO A 247 5.73 7.43 -6.71
C PRO A 247 5.35 8.54 -5.73
N ARG A 248 5.90 8.51 -4.51
CA ARG A 248 5.65 9.51 -3.46
C ARG A 248 6.25 10.87 -3.82
N GLN A 249 7.44 10.90 -4.43
CA GLN A 249 8.10 12.14 -4.87
C GLN A 249 7.39 12.83 -6.04
N GLU A 250 6.98 12.06 -7.06
CA GLU A 250 6.38 12.62 -8.26
C GLU A 250 4.90 12.98 -8.07
N THR A 251 4.15 12.11 -7.39
CA THR A 251 2.69 12.21 -7.33
C THR A 251 2.15 12.55 -5.95
N GLY A 252 2.96 12.38 -4.89
CA GLY A 252 2.50 12.54 -3.51
C GLY A 252 1.72 11.35 -2.95
N ILE A 253 1.58 10.28 -3.72
CA ILE A 253 0.87 9.07 -3.29
C ILE A 253 1.69 8.33 -2.22
N TYR A 254 1.01 7.82 -1.20
CA TYR A 254 1.60 6.90 -0.24
C TYR A 254 1.83 5.53 -0.89
N TRP A 255 3.03 4.97 -0.70
CA TRP A 255 3.47 3.76 -1.39
C TRP A 255 3.80 2.60 -0.45
N GLY A 256 3.10 2.55 0.69
CA GLY A 256 3.33 1.55 1.73
C GLY A 256 4.53 1.86 2.62
N TYR A 257 4.92 0.89 3.43
CA TYR A 257 6.04 0.96 4.36
C TYR A 257 7.07 -0.13 4.09
N THR A 258 8.31 0.11 4.46
CA THR A 258 9.32 -0.95 4.59
C THR A 258 9.31 -1.52 6.00
N VAL A 259 9.80 -2.75 6.18
CA VAL A 259 9.88 -3.41 7.49
C VAL A 259 11.32 -3.81 7.76
N ARG A 260 11.87 -3.30 8.87
CA ARG A 260 13.23 -3.60 9.32
C ARG A 260 13.20 -4.27 10.68
N ILE A 261 14.13 -5.19 10.92
CA ILE A 261 14.28 -5.83 12.23
C ILE A 261 15.56 -5.33 12.89
N ALA A 262 15.43 -4.80 14.10
CA ALA A 262 16.53 -4.40 14.96
C ALA A 262 16.69 -5.41 16.11
N LYS A 263 17.93 -5.83 16.41
CA LYS A 263 18.16 -6.81 17.48
C LYS A 263 18.22 -6.20 18.89
N SER A 264 18.13 -4.88 18.98
CA SER A 264 18.18 -4.12 20.22
C SER A 264 17.75 -2.67 19.94
N LEU A 265 17.53 -1.89 20.99
CA LEU A 265 17.13 -0.49 20.87
C LEU A 265 18.21 0.36 20.16
N SER A 266 19.50 0.16 20.43
CA SER A 266 20.59 0.87 19.72
C SER A 266 20.61 0.60 18.21
N GLN A 267 20.17 -0.58 17.76
CA GLN A 267 20.07 -0.91 16.33
C GLN A 267 18.89 -0.22 15.63
N VAL A 268 17.91 0.29 16.38
CA VAL A 268 16.87 1.14 15.81
C VAL A 268 17.52 2.38 15.20
N PHE A 269 18.41 3.04 15.94
CA PHE A 269 19.09 4.28 15.51
C PHE A 269 20.27 4.01 14.56
N THR A 270 21.17 3.09 14.92
CA THR A 270 22.46 2.91 14.22
C THR A 270 22.37 2.23 12.86
N LYS A 271 21.29 1.46 12.61
CA LYS A 271 21.03 0.81 11.32
C LYS A 271 19.91 1.51 10.55
N SER A 272 19.83 2.83 10.66
CA SER A 272 18.93 3.62 9.83
C SER A 272 19.26 3.44 8.35
N PRO A 273 18.26 3.34 7.45
CA PRO A 273 18.49 3.30 6.01
C PRO A 273 18.88 4.68 5.44
N TYR A 274 18.78 5.73 6.24
CA TYR A 274 19.01 7.11 5.81
C TYR A 274 20.44 7.56 6.11
N LYS A 275 21.05 8.24 5.13
CA LYS A 275 22.38 8.82 5.27
C LYS A 275 22.30 10.00 6.25
N GLY A 276 22.90 9.84 7.42
CA GLY A 276 22.79 10.82 8.52
C GLY A 276 21.85 10.37 9.64
N GLY A 277 21.13 9.26 9.48
CA GLY A 277 20.23 8.73 10.50
C GLY A 277 18.89 9.46 10.53
N TYR A 278 18.24 9.40 11.70
CA TYR A 278 17.00 10.11 11.99
C TYR A 278 17.35 11.45 12.62
N ASP A 279 16.87 12.55 12.05
CA ASP A 279 17.15 13.92 12.48
C ASP A 279 16.09 14.48 13.44
N MET A 280 15.05 13.70 13.73
CA MET A 280 14.04 13.97 14.75
C MET A 280 13.65 12.65 15.40
N THR A 281 13.95 12.49 16.68
CA THR A 281 13.67 11.26 17.44
C THR A 281 12.68 11.54 18.57
N ILE A 282 11.57 10.81 18.58
CA ILE A 282 10.48 10.99 19.54
C ILE A 282 10.26 9.67 20.28
N GLY A 283 10.42 9.67 21.59
CA GLY A 283 10.01 8.56 22.45
C GLY A 283 8.64 8.82 23.05
N THR A 284 7.79 7.80 23.16
CA THR A 284 6.46 7.93 23.77
C THR A 284 6.41 7.25 25.13
N SER A 285 5.87 7.93 26.15
CA SER A 285 5.72 7.41 27.50
C SER A 285 4.70 8.20 28.32
N ASP A 286 4.05 7.55 29.28
CA ASP A 286 3.16 8.21 30.24
C ASP A 286 3.89 9.21 31.15
N ARG A 287 5.22 9.08 31.26
CA ARG A 287 6.12 9.99 32.00
C ARG A 287 6.72 11.12 31.15
N GLY A 288 6.43 11.16 29.86
CA GLY A 288 6.95 12.20 28.97
C GLY A 288 6.27 13.56 29.16
N LYS A 289 6.80 14.58 28.48
CA LYS A 289 6.22 15.93 28.41
C LYS A 289 4.86 15.90 27.72
N ASN A 290 3.95 16.74 28.15
CA ASN A 290 2.59 16.78 27.61
C ASN A 290 2.58 17.24 26.14
N VAL A 291 2.08 16.40 25.23
CA VAL A 291 2.03 16.70 23.78
C VAL A 291 1.23 17.97 23.46
N HIS A 292 0.25 18.34 24.29
CA HIS A 292 -0.57 19.53 24.06
C HIS A 292 0.16 20.84 24.34
N GLU A 293 1.29 20.78 25.06
CA GLU A 293 2.14 21.96 25.32
C GLU A 293 3.05 22.28 24.12
N LEU A 294 3.20 21.34 23.19
CA LEU A 294 3.96 21.55 21.95
C LEU A 294 3.23 22.48 21.00
N GLN A 295 3.97 23.44 20.48
CA GLN A 295 3.47 24.36 19.46
C GLN A 295 3.18 23.61 18.14
N PRO A 296 2.14 23.99 17.40
CA PRO A 296 1.92 23.44 16.06
C PRO A 296 3.14 23.63 15.16
N ALA A 297 3.44 22.62 14.35
CA ALA A 297 4.55 22.60 13.39
C ALA A 297 5.93 22.92 14.01
N SER A 298 6.14 22.62 15.29
CA SER A 298 7.40 22.86 16.00
C SER A 298 8.46 21.79 15.73
N LEU A 299 8.06 20.57 15.36
CA LEU A 299 8.95 19.44 15.18
C LEU A 299 9.33 19.31 13.70
N SER A 300 10.36 20.04 13.28
CA SER A 300 10.88 19.98 11.91
C SER A 300 11.68 18.70 11.68
N TYR A 301 11.45 18.00 10.57
CA TYR A 301 12.17 16.74 10.28
C TYR A 301 12.35 16.49 8.79
N GLN A 302 13.46 15.84 8.44
CA GLN A 302 13.65 15.16 7.17
C GLN A 302 13.37 13.65 7.30
N HIS A 303 13.80 13.02 8.39
CA HIS A 303 13.60 11.61 8.71
C HIS A 303 13.23 11.47 10.19
N ALA A 304 11.93 11.49 10.50
CA ALA A 304 11.45 11.34 11.86
C ALA A 304 11.40 9.87 12.29
N LEU A 305 11.74 9.59 13.54
CA LEU A 305 11.59 8.29 14.19
C LEU A 305 10.75 8.42 15.45
N ILE A 306 9.64 7.69 15.53
CA ILE A 306 8.77 7.64 16.71
C ILE A 306 8.87 6.25 17.34
N VAL A 307 9.32 6.16 18.58
CA VAL A 307 9.62 4.90 19.26
C VAL A 307 8.60 4.63 20.36
N PHE A 308 7.95 3.48 20.26
CA PHE A 308 6.94 3.03 21.20
C PHE A 308 7.49 1.95 22.14
N GLY A 309 7.10 2.03 23.41
CA GLY A 309 7.41 1.00 24.41
C GLY A 309 6.48 -0.20 24.37
N GLY A 310 6.90 -1.27 25.05
CA GLY A 310 6.04 -2.41 25.34
C GLY A 310 5.13 -2.10 26.54
N VAL A 311 4.62 -3.15 27.18
CA VAL A 311 3.75 -3.01 28.37
C VAL A 311 4.46 -2.29 29.53
N LEU A 312 5.78 -2.45 29.63
CA LEU A 312 6.61 -1.86 30.68
C LEU A 312 7.29 -0.56 30.23
N GLY A 313 6.91 0.00 29.08
CA GLY A 313 7.58 1.17 28.51
C GLY A 313 8.81 0.81 27.68
N LEU A 314 9.75 1.75 27.62
CA LEU A 314 11.00 1.65 26.84
C LEU A 314 12.20 1.28 27.73
N GLU A 315 12.04 1.39 29.04
CA GLU A 315 13.06 1.11 30.07
C GLU A 315 13.64 -0.30 29.93
N PRO A 316 12.84 -1.38 29.76
CA PRO A 316 13.43 -2.71 29.60
C PRO A 316 14.33 -2.81 28.37
N ALA A 317 14.04 -2.08 27.30
CA ALA A 317 14.84 -2.12 26.09
C ALA A 317 16.18 -1.40 26.25
N LEU A 318 16.20 -0.32 27.06
CA LEU A 318 17.42 0.37 27.46
C LEU A 318 18.26 -0.51 28.40
N ASP A 319 17.66 -1.05 29.46
CA ASP A 319 18.34 -1.89 30.47
C ASP A 319 19.01 -3.13 29.83
N ASN A 320 18.42 -3.65 28.77
CA ASN A 320 18.92 -4.83 28.06
C ASN A 320 19.95 -4.51 26.96
N ASP A 321 20.18 -3.24 26.61
CA ASP A 321 21.13 -2.82 25.57
C ASP A 321 22.38 -2.16 26.17
N GLN A 322 23.38 -3.00 26.48
CA GLN A 322 24.67 -2.58 27.04
C GLN A 322 25.47 -1.59 26.18
N LYS A 323 25.05 -1.32 24.93
CA LYS A 323 25.70 -0.33 24.07
C LYS A 323 25.19 1.08 24.30
N LEU A 324 24.03 1.24 24.94
CA LEU A 324 23.47 2.52 25.30
C LEU A 324 23.96 2.88 26.71
N ASN A 325 24.87 3.85 26.77
CA ASN A 325 25.42 4.37 28.02
C ASN A 325 24.72 5.68 28.40
N VAL A 326 23.41 5.61 28.64
CA VAL A 326 22.60 6.75 29.09
C VAL A 326 21.91 6.41 30.40
N ASP A 327 21.68 7.43 31.23
CA ASP A 327 21.07 7.24 32.56
C ASP A 327 19.55 7.08 32.46
N THR A 328 18.90 7.79 31.53
CA THR A 328 17.45 7.71 31.33
C THR A 328 17.08 7.47 29.87
N VAL A 329 15.89 6.91 29.66
CA VAL A 329 15.34 6.71 28.31
C VAL A 329 15.11 8.03 27.58
N GLU A 330 14.76 9.09 28.31
CA GLU A 330 14.52 10.44 27.74
C GLU A 330 15.77 10.95 27.00
N ASP A 331 16.97 10.66 27.50
CA ASP A 331 18.25 11.09 26.91
C ASP A 331 18.54 10.48 25.53
N LEU A 332 17.79 9.45 25.10
CA LEU A 332 17.90 8.87 23.76
C LEU A 332 17.16 9.67 22.69
N PHE A 333 16.27 10.58 23.09
CA PHE A 333 15.31 11.23 22.20
C PHE A 333 15.46 12.74 22.25
N GLU A 334 15.21 13.40 21.13
CA GLU A 334 15.06 14.86 21.09
C GLU A 334 13.79 15.28 21.82
N GLU A 335 12.71 14.51 21.67
CA GLU A 335 11.46 14.70 22.39
C GLU A 335 10.98 13.42 23.05
N TYR A 336 10.57 13.52 24.31
CA TYR A 336 10.00 12.40 25.06
C TYR A 336 8.63 12.79 25.58
N LEU A 337 7.58 12.21 24.99
CA LEU A 337 6.23 12.78 25.03
C LEU A 337 5.21 11.82 25.64
N ASN A 338 4.34 12.39 26.47
CA ASN A 338 3.06 11.81 26.85
C ASN A 338 1.97 12.33 25.92
N THR A 339 1.45 11.43 25.09
CA THR A 339 0.40 11.73 24.11
C THR A 339 -1.02 11.60 24.67
N VAL A 340 -1.17 11.14 25.91
CA VAL A 340 -2.44 11.02 26.64
C VAL A 340 -2.29 11.44 28.12
N PRO A 341 -2.07 12.75 28.41
CA PRO A 341 -1.76 13.23 29.77
C PRO A 341 -2.79 12.88 30.85
N THR A 342 -4.05 12.70 30.45
CA THR A 342 -5.16 12.37 31.35
C THR A 342 -5.79 11.03 30.99
N GLN A 343 -4.96 10.00 30.77
CA GLN A 343 -5.46 8.66 30.46
C GLN A 343 -6.32 8.09 31.60
N GLY A 344 -7.50 7.58 31.26
CA GLY A 344 -8.42 6.94 32.22
C GLY A 344 -8.07 5.48 32.52
N SER A 345 -7.24 4.86 31.69
CA SER A 345 -6.67 3.53 31.93
C SER A 345 -5.30 3.65 32.58
N ARG A 346 -4.92 2.69 33.42
CA ARG A 346 -3.55 2.66 34.00
C ARG A 346 -2.48 2.39 32.94
N THR A 347 -2.83 1.66 31.90
CA THR A 347 -1.92 1.33 30.79
C THR A 347 -2.65 1.51 29.46
N ILE A 348 -1.90 1.96 28.46
CA ILE A 348 -2.34 2.02 27.06
C ILE A 348 -1.52 0.98 26.30
N ARG A 349 -2.16 0.10 25.54
CA ARG A 349 -1.43 -0.94 24.80
C ARG A 349 -0.74 -0.33 23.59
N THR A 350 0.37 -0.92 23.17
CA THR A 350 1.23 -0.34 22.13
C THR A 350 0.49 -0.03 20.83
N GLU A 351 -0.41 -0.90 20.36
CA GLU A 351 -1.19 -0.67 19.14
C GLU A 351 -2.26 0.44 19.29
N GLU A 352 -2.73 0.71 20.51
CA GLU A 352 -3.60 1.85 20.82
C GLU A 352 -2.76 3.14 20.85
N ALA A 353 -1.61 3.08 21.52
CA ALA A 353 -0.68 4.19 21.64
C ALA A 353 -0.19 4.68 20.28
N ILE A 354 0.07 3.79 19.32
CA ILE A 354 0.45 4.18 17.94
C ILE A 354 -0.65 5.05 17.32
N LEU A 355 -1.91 4.59 17.34
CA LEU A 355 -3.01 5.35 16.73
C LEU A 355 -3.20 6.72 17.39
N ILE A 356 -3.16 6.77 18.71
CA ILE A 356 -3.38 8.01 19.47
C ILE A 356 -2.21 8.97 19.29
N SER A 357 -0.98 8.47 19.39
CA SER A 357 0.23 9.31 19.29
C SER A 357 0.41 9.87 17.90
N MET A 358 0.19 9.06 16.85
CA MET A 358 0.28 9.54 15.47
C MET A 358 -0.78 10.60 15.16
N ALA A 359 -1.99 10.48 15.73
CA ALA A 359 -3.01 11.51 15.63
C ALA A 359 -2.62 12.80 16.37
N ALA A 360 -2.11 12.67 17.60
CA ALA A 360 -1.71 13.80 18.43
C ALA A 360 -0.49 14.56 17.90
N LEU A 361 0.41 13.86 17.19
CA LEU A 361 1.61 14.45 16.57
C LEU A 361 1.33 15.06 15.18
N GLY A 362 0.15 14.80 14.59
CA GLY A 362 -0.14 15.16 13.21
C GLY A 362 0.00 16.66 12.91
N ASP A 363 -0.41 17.54 13.83
CA ASP A 363 -0.26 18.99 13.70
C ASP A 363 1.08 19.53 14.23
N LYS A 364 1.87 18.69 14.92
CA LYS A 364 3.16 19.06 15.54
C LYS A 364 4.33 18.81 14.59
N LEU A 365 4.23 17.75 13.80
CA LEU A 365 5.23 17.32 12.84
C LEU A 365 5.22 18.23 11.59
N LYS A 366 6.40 18.80 11.28
CA LYS A 366 6.62 19.65 10.11
C LYS A 366 7.67 19.03 9.19
N PRO A 367 7.27 18.40 8.06
CA PRO A 367 8.25 17.89 7.11
C PRO A 367 9.02 19.04 6.47
N VAL A 368 10.35 18.89 6.34
CA VAL A 368 11.21 19.83 5.60
C VAL A 368 10.80 19.85 4.12
N ASN A 369 10.56 18.67 3.56
CA ASN A 369 10.13 18.43 2.18
C ASN A 369 8.80 17.66 2.19
N ALA A 370 7.68 18.38 2.16
CA ALA A 370 6.37 17.77 2.11
C ALA A 370 6.12 17.03 0.77
N PRO A 371 5.41 15.89 0.76
CA PRO A 371 4.94 15.30 -0.49
C PRO A 371 4.00 16.27 -1.21
N LYS A 372 4.00 16.20 -2.55
CA LYS A 372 3.04 16.96 -3.36
C LYS A 372 1.61 16.55 -2.98
N PRO A 373 0.62 17.44 -3.08
CA PRO A 373 -0.77 17.02 -2.93
C PRO A 373 -1.12 16.03 -4.04
N PHE A 374 -1.59 14.85 -3.66
CA PHE A 374 -2.04 13.87 -4.64
C PHE A 374 -3.31 14.38 -5.34
N THR A 375 -3.34 14.36 -6.67
CA THR A 375 -4.46 14.89 -7.47
C THR A 375 -5.23 13.83 -8.24
N SER A 376 -4.66 12.63 -8.41
CA SER A 376 -5.20 11.59 -9.30
C SER A 376 -6.08 10.58 -8.55
N PHE A 377 -7.03 11.06 -7.74
CA PHE A 377 -7.90 10.19 -6.94
C PHE A 377 -8.78 9.26 -7.77
N GLU A 378 -9.14 9.65 -9.00
CA GLU A 378 -9.91 8.81 -9.93
C GLU A 378 -9.11 7.59 -10.44
N ALA A 379 -7.77 7.66 -10.39
CA ALA A 379 -6.89 6.60 -10.86
C ALA A 379 -6.73 5.44 -9.86
N ILE A 380 -7.15 5.65 -8.60
CA ILE A 380 -6.98 4.69 -7.51
C ILE A 380 -8.31 4.35 -6.84
N PRO A 381 -8.48 3.14 -6.30
CA PRO A 381 -9.69 2.78 -5.57
C PRO A 381 -9.94 3.73 -4.40
N GLN A 382 -11.14 4.30 -4.34
CA GLN A 382 -11.60 5.14 -3.24
C GLN A 382 -12.44 4.34 -2.24
N SER A 383 -12.74 4.93 -1.07
CA SER A 383 -13.57 4.29 -0.04
C SER A 383 -14.97 3.90 -0.54
N GLN A 384 -15.52 4.64 -1.51
CA GLN A 384 -16.76 4.30 -2.20
C GLN A 384 -16.66 3.03 -3.05
N ASP A 385 -15.45 2.68 -3.50
CA ASP A 385 -15.16 1.49 -4.31
C ASP A 385 -14.76 0.27 -3.45
N THR A 386 -14.52 0.48 -2.15
CA THR A 386 -14.19 -0.60 -1.19
C THR A 386 -15.42 -1.20 -0.52
N GLY A 387 -16.62 -0.64 -0.76
CA GLY A 387 -17.87 -1.16 -0.23
C GLY A 387 -18.34 -2.45 -0.92
N ILE A 388 -18.49 -3.52 -0.15
CA ILE A 388 -19.53 -4.51 -0.46
C ILE A 388 -20.86 -3.74 -0.40
N LYS A 389 -21.73 -3.88 -1.40
CA LYS A 389 -23.11 -3.33 -1.38
C LYS A 389 -23.96 -3.99 -0.27
N GLN A 390 -23.56 -3.88 0.98
CA GLN A 390 -24.14 -4.56 2.14
C GLN A 390 -25.53 -4.02 2.52
N TYR A 391 -26.02 -2.96 1.87
CA TYR A 391 -27.37 -2.42 2.07
C TYR A 391 -28.32 -2.58 0.88
N ALA A 392 -27.93 -3.31 -0.19
CA ALA A 392 -28.84 -3.64 -1.29
C ALA A 392 -29.75 -4.85 -0.97
N PHE A 393 -29.98 -5.15 0.32
CA PHE A 393 -30.82 -6.28 0.76
C PHE A 393 -32.28 -5.89 1.04
N ASN A 394 -32.68 -4.63 0.86
CA ASN A 394 -34.08 -4.21 1.09
C ASN A 394 -34.72 -3.36 -0.03
N GLU A 395 -34.03 -3.11 -1.14
CA GLU A 395 -34.75 -2.66 -2.33
C GLU A 395 -35.45 -3.88 -2.94
N LYS A 396 -36.71 -4.09 -2.52
CA LYS A 396 -37.65 -4.92 -3.26
C LYS A 396 -37.51 -4.53 -4.72
N ARG A 397 -36.98 -5.44 -5.54
CA ARG A 397 -37.05 -5.38 -7.00
C ARG A 397 -38.51 -5.19 -7.38
N THR A 398 -38.95 -3.94 -7.53
CA THR A 398 -40.14 -3.61 -8.27
C THR A 398 -39.78 -3.91 -9.71
N LYS A 399 -40.20 -5.08 -10.19
CA LYS A 399 -40.26 -5.37 -11.62
C LYS A 399 -41.24 -4.38 -12.22
N VAL A 400 -40.74 -3.23 -12.66
CA VAL A 400 -41.49 -2.38 -13.59
C VAL A 400 -41.06 -2.82 -14.98
N ASP A 401 -42.04 -3.36 -15.71
CA ASP A 401 -41.88 -3.80 -17.08
C ASP A 401 -41.58 -2.57 -17.97
N PRO A 402 -40.46 -2.53 -18.74
CA PRO A 402 -40.07 -1.35 -19.52
C PRO A 402 -41.09 -0.90 -20.58
N MET A 403 -42.13 -1.69 -20.84
CA MET A 403 -43.18 -1.38 -21.81
C MET A 403 -44.36 -0.55 -21.27
N GLU A 404 -44.52 -0.36 -19.96
CA GLU A 404 -45.61 0.48 -19.41
C GLU A 404 -45.25 1.98 -19.31
N ALA A 405 -43.96 2.32 -19.27
CA ALA A 405 -43.49 3.71 -19.14
C ALA A 405 -43.66 4.55 -20.43
N LEU A 406 -43.97 3.92 -21.57
CA LEU A 406 -44.18 4.61 -22.85
C LEU A 406 -45.64 5.05 -23.09
N LYS A 407 -46.59 4.72 -22.20
CA LYS A 407 -48.01 5.06 -22.36
C LYS A 407 -48.54 6.16 -21.43
N SER A 408 -47.76 6.63 -20.47
CA SER A 408 -48.17 7.74 -19.60
C SER A 408 -47.34 9.00 -19.90
N GLY A 409 -47.87 9.85 -20.79
CA GLY A 409 -47.29 11.15 -21.09
C GLY A 409 -47.36 12.12 -19.90
N ARG A 410 -46.43 11.99 -18.96
CA ARG A 410 -46.17 13.00 -17.92
C ARG A 410 -44.68 13.33 -17.85
N PRO A 411 -44.30 14.62 -17.82
CA PRO A 411 -42.91 15.01 -17.75
C PRO A 411 -42.31 14.71 -16.36
N VAL A 412 -41.10 14.18 -16.35
CA VAL A 412 -40.29 13.94 -15.15
C VAL A 412 -39.75 15.29 -14.64
N PRO A 413 -39.92 15.66 -13.35
CA PRO A 413 -39.30 16.86 -12.81
C PRO A 413 -37.81 16.61 -12.54
N ILE A 414 -36.97 17.48 -13.09
CA ILE A 414 -35.53 17.54 -12.80
C ILE A 414 -35.36 18.18 -11.41
N ALA A 415 -34.94 17.41 -10.42
CA ALA A 415 -34.60 17.93 -9.10
C ALA A 415 -33.25 18.69 -9.15
N ARG A 416 -33.28 20.00 -8.88
CA ARG A 416 -32.10 20.78 -8.47
C ARG A 416 -32.00 20.78 -6.94
N PRO A 417 -30.79 20.89 -6.35
CA PRO A 417 -30.64 20.92 -4.90
C PRO A 417 -31.04 22.29 -4.33
N ASN A 418 -31.97 22.29 -3.36
CA ASN A 418 -32.34 23.47 -2.59
C ASN A 418 -31.26 23.79 -1.55
N VAL A 419 -30.85 25.05 -1.54
CA VAL A 419 -30.12 25.69 -0.42
C VAL A 419 -31.18 26.29 0.50
N GLU A 420 -31.30 25.79 1.74
CA GLU A 420 -32.09 26.43 2.78
C GLU A 420 -31.18 27.02 3.86
N ILE A 421 -31.37 28.32 4.09
CA ILE A 421 -30.79 29.13 5.16
C ILE A 421 -31.72 28.98 6.37
N SER A 422 -31.23 28.45 7.50
CA SER A 422 -32.01 28.35 8.74
C SER A 422 -31.57 29.38 9.78
N GLN A 423 -32.57 30.06 10.36
CA GLN A 423 -32.50 31.05 11.45
C GLN A 423 -32.33 30.37 12.84
N PRO A 424 -31.97 31.12 13.92
CA PRO A 424 -31.48 30.52 15.17
C PRO A 424 -32.58 29.99 16.10
N ALA A 425 -32.25 28.95 16.86
CA ALA A 425 -33.13 28.23 17.77
C ALA A 425 -33.36 28.95 19.14
N PRO A 426 -34.51 28.74 19.81
CA PRO A 426 -34.79 29.27 21.16
C PRO A 426 -34.09 28.47 22.27
N PRO A 427 -33.93 29.04 23.49
CA PRO A 427 -33.15 28.41 24.56
C PRO A 427 -33.87 27.21 25.21
N PRO A 428 -33.12 26.25 25.79
CA PRO A 428 -33.68 25.02 26.33
C PRO A 428 -34.37 25.23 27.69
N VAL A 429 -35.49 24.54 27.87
CA VAL A 429 -36.27 24.44 29.11
C VAL A 429 -35.60 23.42 30.04
N ASP A 430 -35.36 23.83 31.29
CA ASP A 430 -34.75 23.04 32.35
C ASP A 430 -35.58 21.79 32.68
N LYS A 431 -34.91 20.63 32.73
CA LYS A 431 -35.51 19.29 32.88
C LYS A 431 -35.04 18.57 34.14
N TYR A 432 -34.55 19.29 35.15
CA TYR A 432 -34.28 18.73 36.46
C TYR A 432 -35.36 19.13 37.47
N GLY A 433 -36.22 18.17 37.75
CA GLY A 433 -37.26 18.26 38.76
C GLY A 433 -36.68 18.37 40.18
N ASP A 434 -37.16 19.38 40.88
CA ASP A 434 -37.51 19.41 42.31
C ASP A 434 -36.93 18.27 43.20
N MET A 435 -35.80 18.56 43.84
CA MET A 435 -35.19 17.75 44.90
C MET A 435 -35.65 18.24 46.29
N SER A 436 -36.96 18.35 46.50
CA SER A 436 -37.53 18.59 47.84
C SER A 436 -38.46 17.43 48.24
N ARG A 437 -37.86 16.36 48.78
CA ARG A 437 -38.49 15.36 49.68
C ARG A 437 -37.54 14.20 49.93
N PHE A 438 -36.69 14.34 50.94
CA PHE A 438 -36.22 13.26 51.81
C PHE A 438 -35.66 13.93 53.07
N ASP A 439 -36.57 14.16 54.02
CA ASP A 439 -36.25 14.12 55.45
C ASP A 439 -36.14 12.65 55.89
#